data_AF-A0A510NWB5-F1
#
_entry.id   AF-A0A510NWB5-F1
#
_cell.length_a   1.000
_cell.length_b   1.000
_cell.length_c   1.000
_cell.angle_alpha   90.00
_cell.angle_beta   90.00
_cell.angle_gamma   90.00
#
_symmetry.space_group_name_H-M   'P 1'
#
loop_
_entity.id
_entity.type
_entity.pdbx_description
1 polymer ?
#
loop_
_entity_poly.entity_id
_entity_poly.type
_entity_poly.pdbx_seq_one_letter_code
_entity_poly.pdbx_strand_id
1 'polypeptide(L)'
;MVLLSSSTVATLFISAITILCTFGIFIAGYALQQHSVRNIERDFRSLDSMQADYEHMTYDTNKEQSILDPETGELETWNQGNFAYLQLLSEPNPASICSTIALYKKLVQGGSTIQDRLFMYPQEWDLIMSTDPVVNKALAFLREASKQYKFWLLPIDMNLVIEQGYSLTDSKLLRIGELQFMAYDSVLYLRTPGLLLDAQELDKMILTRPLPMKYEPKRQESYRNAAWIGMPLRAHDEAKIPPVYLLSVNTMRNRVEARTHVPNVALRGFGDLAAGPNFVKVTGKNPAYVFFDWDEDGRIQQDNNTYYEQWTQEVGEVCVGLDLSHY
;
A
#
# COMPACT_ATOMS: atom_id res chain seq x y z
N MET A 1 62.59 -53.84 7.25
CA MET A 1 62.73 -52.39 7.49
C MET A 1 62.28 -51.69 6.22
N VAL A 2 61.04 -51.21 6.17
CA VAL A 2 60.46 -50.58 4.96
C VAL A 2 60.75 -49.09 5.04
N LEU A 3 61.66 -48.60 4.18
CA LEU A 3 62.01 -47.18 4.07
C LEU A 3 60.93 -46.47 3.25
N LEU A 4 60.06 -45.72 3.92
CA LEU A 4 59.10 -44.83 3.27
C LEU A 4 59.87 -43.71 2.55
N SER A 5 59.67 -43.57 1.24
CA SER A 5 60.26 -42.48 0.45
C SER A 5 59.61 -41.13 0.79
N SER A 6 60.37 -40.03 0.76
CA SER A 6 59.86 -38.71 1.20
C SER A 6 58.65 -38.22 0.38
N SER A 7 58.52 -38.66 -0.88
CA SER A 7 57.37 -38.37 -1.73
C SER A 7 56.09 -39.06 -1.26
N THR A 8 56.20 -40.28 -0.72
CA THR A 8 55.06 -41.01 -0.12
C THR A 8 54.56 -40.29 1.13
N VAL A 9 55.49 -39.78 1.95
CA VAL A 9 55.16 -39.04 3.17
C VAL A 9 54.47 -37.71 2.82
N ALA A 10 55.01 -36.95 1.88
CA ALA A 10 54.42 -35.68 1.44
C ALA A 10 53.00 -35.85 0.87
N THR A 11 52.75 -36.90 0.08
CA THR A 11 51.44 -37.19 -0.51
C THR A 11 50.39 -37.54 0.57
N LEU A 12 50.79 -38.30 1.59
CA LEU A 12 49.92 -38.62 2.72
C LEU A 12 49.60 -37.37 3.56
N PHE A 13 50.56 -36.47 3.75
CA PHE A 13 50.31 -35.21 4.48
C PHE A 13 49.37 -34.27 3.72
N ILE A 14 49.58 -34.08 2.42
CA ILE A 14 48.73 -33.17 1.62
C ILE A 14 47.30 -33.69 1.56
N SER A 15 47.11 -34.99 1.28
CA SER A 15 45.78 -35.59 1.25
C SER A 15 45.07 -35.50 2.61
N ALA A 16 45.77 -35.71 3.72
CA ALA A 16 45.21 -35.56 5.05
C ALA A 16 44.77 -34.11 5.35
N ILE A 17 45.58 -33.12 4.95
CA ILE A 17 45.25 -31.69 5.12
C ILE A 17 44.05 -31.30 4.27
N THR A 18 43.98 -31.74 3.01
CA THR A 18 42.84 -31.44 2.14
C THR A 18 41.55 -32.00 2.72
N ILE A 19 41.55 -33.24 3.22
CA ILE A 19 40.38 -33.86 3.86
C ILE A 19 39.95 -33.06 5.10
N LEU A 20 40.90 -32.66 5.95
CA LEU A 20 40.63 -31.84 7.15
C LEU A 20 40.01 -30.49 6.79
N CYS A 21 40.57 -29.80 5.79
CA CYS A 21 40.05 -28.50 5.34
C CYS A 21 38.65 -28.63 4.73
N THR A 22 38.42 -29.62 3.86
CA THR A 22 37.10 -29.85 3.24
C THR A 22 36.06 -30.21 4.30
N PHE A 23 36.42 -31.05 5.27
CA PHE A 23 35.53 -31.39 6.38
C PHE A 23 35.23 -30.18 7.29
N GLY A 24 36.23 -29.32 7.55
CA GLY A 24 36.05 -28.08 8.31
C GLY A 24 35.08 -27.11 7.63
N ILE A 25 35.19 -26.92 6.31
CA ILE A 25 34.27 -26.08 5.53
C ILE A 25 32.86 -26.67 5.57
N PHE A 26 32.74 -27.99 5.47
CA PHE A 26 31.45 -28.67 5.56
C PHE A 26 30.78 -28.47 6.93
N ILE A 27 31.53 -28.60 8.03
CA ILE A 27 31.00 -28.33 9.38
C ILE A 27 30.59 -26.86 9.55
N ALA A 28 31.37 -25.92 9.02
CA ALA A 28 31.04 -24.49 9.09
C ALA A 28 29.74 -24.18 8.34
N GLY A 29 29.56 -24.74 7.14
CA GLY A 29 28.31 -24.64 6.38
C GLY A 29 27.13 -25.28 7.12
N TYR A 30 27.34 -26.47 7.68
CA TYR A 30 26.33 -27.18 8.46
C TYR A 30 25.89 -26.41 9.72
N ALA A 31 26.83 -25.80 10.44
CA ALA A 31 26.53 -25.01 11.63
C ALA A 31 25.70 -23.75 11.30
N LEU A 32 26.03 -23.06 10.21
CA LEU A 32 25.28 -21.89 9.73
C LEU A 32 23.84 -22.27 9.34
N GLN A 33 23.66 -23.41 8.66
CA GLN A 33 22.33 -23.91 8.29
C GLN A 33 21.51 -24.34 9.50
N GLN A 34 22.12 -25.01 10.49
CA GLN A 34 21.45 -25.37 11.74
C GLN A 34 21.04 -24.13 12.57
N HIS A 35 21.80 -23.04 12.50
CA HIS A 35 21.44 -21.80 13.18
C HIS A 35 20.23 -21.11 12.53
N SER A 36 20.09 -21.18 11.20
CA SER A 36 18.93 -20.69 10.47
C SER A 36 17.67 -21.48 10.81
N VAL A 37 17.75 -22.82 10.78
CA VAL A 37 16.60 -23.70 11.09
C VAL A 37 16.16 -23.56 12.54
N ARG A 38 17.08 -23.44 13.50
CA ARG A 38 16.74 -23.24 14.92
C ARG A 38 16.10 -21.89 15.22
N ASN A 39 16.41 -20.85 14.44
CA ASN A 39 15.73 -19.56 14.57
C ASN A 39 14.29 -19.66 14.05
N ILE A 40 14.09 -20.31 12.91
CA ILE A 40 12.75 -20.54 12.34
C ILE A 40 11.91 -21.42 13.28
N GLU A 41 12.47 -22.49 13.85
CA GLU A 41 11.74 -23.36 14.79
C GLU A 41 11.39 -22.65 16.11
N ARG A 42 12.19 -21.68 16.56
CA ARG A 42 11.82 -20.82 17.70
C ARG A 42 10.66 -19.90 17.37
N ASP A 43 10.63 -19.34 16.17
CA ASP A 43 9.53 -18.48 15.73
C ASP A 43 8.22 -19.28 15.63
N PHE A 44 8.27 -20.52 15.16
CA PHE A 44 7.09 -21.42 15.13
C PHE A 44 6.67 -21.95 16.49
N ARG A 45 7.60 -22.33 17.38
CA ARG A 45 7.24 -22.74 18.76
C ARG A 45 6.66 -21.58 19.57
N SER A 46 7.04 -20.34 19.28
CA SER A 46 6.43 -19.16 19.90
C SER A 46 4.94 -19.04 19.53
N LEU A 47 4.58 -19.36 18.28
CA LEU A 47 3.19 -19.40 17.80
C LEU A 47 2.38 -20.51 18.47
N ASP A 48 2.96 -21.71 18.65
CA ASP A 48 2.29 -22.83 19.35
C ASP A 48 2.10 -22.56 20.85
N SER A 49 3.09 -21.94 21.51
CA SER A 49 2.95 -21.57 22.92
C SER A 49 1.93 -20.45 23.14
N MET A 50 1.79 -19.54 22.18
CA MET A 50 0.72 -18.54 22.20
C MET A 50 -0.65 -19.21 22.05
N GLN A 51 -0.77 -20.30 21.29
CA GLN A 51 -2.02 -21.04 21.05
C GLN A 51 -2.57 -21.73 22.31
N ALA A 52 -1.72 -22.12 23.26
CA ALA A 52 -2.14 -22.74 24.52
C ALA A 52 -2.75 -21.74 25.53
N ASP A 53 -2.39 -20.45 25.46
CA ASP A 53 -2.98 -19.38 26.28
C ASP A 53 -4.34 -18.87 25.72
N TYR A 54 -4.79 -19.34 24.55
CA TYR A 54 -6.09 -18.94 23.93
C TYR A 54 -7.32 -19.51 24.64
N GLU A 55 -7.22 -20.60 25.41
CA GLU A 55 -8.40 -21.26 25.99
C GLU A 55 -8.93 -20.60 27.28
N HIS A 56 -8.30 -19.54 27.78
CA HIS A 56 -8.67 -18.98 29.09
C HIS A 56 -8.65 -17.45 29.19
N MET A 57 -9.27 -16.74 28.24
CA MET A 57 -9.62 -15.33 28.47
C MET A 57 -11.09 -15.03 28.18
N THR A 58 -11.80 -14.80 29.29
CA THR A 58 -13.13 -14.21 29.38
C THR A 58 -13.14 -12.81 28.76
N TYR A 59 -14.07 -12.59 27.83
CA TYR A 59 -14.35 -11.31 27.18
C TYR A 59 -14.73 -10.24 28.22
N ASP A 60 -13.92 -9.18 28.31
CA ASP A 60 -14.32 -7.93 28.97
C ASP A 60 -14.81 -6.96 27.89
N THR A 61 -16.11 -6.98 27.64
CA THR A 61 -16.82 -6.06 26.74
C THR A 61 -17.00 -4.70 27.39
N ASN A 62 -16.09 -3.77 27.16
CA ASN A 62 -16.32 -2.35 27.45
C ASN A 62 -16.62 -1.57 26.17
N LYS A 63 -17.92 -1.25 26.02
CA LYS A 63 -18.57 -0.15 25.26
C LYS A 63 -17.71 0.65 24.27
N GLU A 64 -17.58 0.13 23.05
CA GLU A 64 -17.71 0.95 21.84
C GLU A 64 -19.07 0.64 21.23
N GLN A 65 -19.80 1.67 20.79
CA GLN A 65 -21.11 1.55 20.17
C GLN A 65 -21.00 0.74 18.88
N SER A 66 -21.14 -0.56 19.03
CA SER A 66 -21.18 -1.50 17.93
C SER A 66 -22.63 -1.69 17.52
N ILE A 67 -22.96 -1.28 16.30
CA ILE A 67 -24.27 -1.51 15.70
C ILE A 67 -24.13 -2.74 14.82
N LEU A 68 -25.06 -3.69 14.86
CA LEU A 68 -24.96 -4.84 13.95
C LEU A 68 -25.31 -4.37 12.53
N ASP A 69 -24.40 -4.56 11.56
CA ASP A 69 -24.65 -4.32 10.14
C ASP A 69 -25.79 -5.27 9.71
N PRO A 70 -26.96 -4.75 9.29
CA PRO A 70 -28.10 -5.59 8.93
C PRO A 70 -27.88 -6.39 7.64
N GLU A 71 -26.90 -6.05 6.80
CA GLU A 71 -26.58 -6.79 5.57
C GLU A 71 -25.53 -7.87 5.77
N THR A 72 -24.58 -7.67 6.69
CA THR A 72 -23.47 -8.62 6.93
C THR A 72 -23.57 -9.37 8.26
N GLY A 73 -24.32 -8.84 9.23
CA GLY A 73 -24.42 -9.38 10.59
C GLY A 73 -23.18 -9.13 11.44
N GLU A 74 -22.23 -8.30 10.99
CA GLU A 74 -21.00 -7.95 11.70
C GLU A 74 -21.19 -6.67 12.55
N LEU A 75 -20.34 -6.46 13.56
CA LEU A 75 -20.35 -5.23 14.36
C LEU A 75 -19.81 -4.06 13.52
N GLU A 76 -20.68 -3.11 13.14
CA GLU A 76 -20.30 -1.77 12.69
C GLU A 76 -19.65 -1.05 13.86
N THR A 77 -18.33 -0.90 13.76
CA THR A 77 -17.56 0.02 14.62
C THR A 77 -17.56 1.37 13.94
N TRP A 78 -17.91 2.46 14.63
CA TRP A 78 -17.72 3.80 14.07
C TRP A 78 -16.37 4.36 14.52
N ASN A 79 -15.37 4.26 13.65
CA ASN A 79 -14.02 4.72 13.97
C ASN A 79 -14.00 6.24 14.14
N GLN A 80 -13.37 6.70 15.21
CA GLN A 80 -13.07 8.10 15.45
C GLN A 80 -11.55 8.30 15.33
N GLY A 81 -11.13 9.35 14.64
CA GLY A 81 -9.71 9.62 14.44
C GLY A 81 -9.46 10.60 13.31
N ASN A 82 -8.19 10.90 13.09
CA ASN A 82 -7.72 11.71 11.99
C ASN A 82 -7.43 10.81 10.79
N PHE A 83 -8.35 10.81 9.83
CA PHE A 83 -8.24 10.02 8.61
C PHE A 83 -8.05 10.91 7.39
N ALA A 84 -7.38 10.39 6.37
CA ALA A 84 -7.23 11.07 5.09
C ALA A 84 -7.31 10.12 3.90
N TYR A 85 -7.77 10.65 2.77
CA TYR A 85 -7.60 10.01 1.47
C TYR A 85 -6.28 10.44 0.83
N LEU A 86 -5.60 9.48 0.20
CA LEU A 86 -4.35 9.71 -0.53
C LEU A 86 -4.48 9.29 -1.99
N GLN A 87 -4.07 10.20 -2.86
CA GLN A 87 -3.71 9.92 -4.25
C GLN A 87 -2.23 10.28 -4.41
N LEU A 88 -1.51 9.51 -5.20
CA LEU A 88 -0.12 9.82 -5.50
C LEU A 88 0.21 9.43 -6.93
N LEU A 89 1.18 10.12 -7.50
CA LEU A 89 1.67 9.89 -8.85
C LEU A 89 3.18 10.13 -8.90
N SER A 90 3.94 9.11 -9.29
CA SER A 90 5.38 9.28 -9.56
C SER A 90 5.68 9.99 -10.87
N GLU A 91 4.74 9.98 -11.82
CA GLU A 91 4.87 10.63 -13.13
C GLU A 91 3.70 11.60 -13.41
N PRO A 92 3.94 12.74 -14.08
CA PRO A 92 2.93 13.78 -14.25
C PRO A 92 1.98 13.47 -15.41
N ASN A 93 1.36 12.29 -15.40
CA ASN A 93 0.40 11.86 -16.42
C ASN A 93 -0.88 12.73 -16.36
N PRO A 94 -1.24 13.46 -17.43
CA PRO A 94 -2.42 14.33 -17.48
C PRO A 94 -3.75 13.65 -17.15
N ALA A 95 -4.00 12.45 -17.68
CA ALA A 95 -5.25 11.72 -17.44
C ALA A 95 -5.42 11.37 -15.96
N SER A 96 -4.34 10.91 -15.32
CA SER A 96 -4.32 10.61 -13.89
C SER A 96 -4.45 11.84 -13.01
N ILE A 97 -3.77 12.93 -13.36
CA ILE A 97 -3.90 14.22 -12.64
C ILE A 97 -5.36 14.67 -12.67
N CYS A 98 -5.98 14.67 -13.84
CA CYS A 98 -7.37 15.09 -13.98
C CYS A 98 -8.34 14.11 -13.30
N SER A 99 -8.06 12.81 -13.32
CA SER A 99 -8.81 11.80 -12.55
C SER A 99 -8.74 12.08 -11.05
N THR A 100 -7.59 12.45 -10.52
CA THR A 100 -7.43 12.83 -9.11
C THR A 100 -8.23 14.09 -8.77
N ILE A 101 -8.22 15.10 -9.65
CA ILE A 101 -9.03 16.31 -9.45
C ILE A 101 -10.53 15.96 -9.40
N ALA A 102 -11.00 15.10 -10.30
CA ALA A 102 -12.39 14.64 -10.33
C ALA A 102 -12.78 13.90 -9.04
N LEU A 103 -11.92 13.00 -8.54
CA LEU A 103 -12.10 12.33 -7.25
C LEU A 103 -12.28 13.35 -6.10
N TYR A 104 -11.37 14.31 -5.97
CA TYR A 104 -11.44 15.28 -4.86
C TYR A 104 -12.64 16.23 -4.96
N LYS A 105 -12.99 16.67 -6.18
CA LYS A 105 -14.25 17.40 -6.44
C LYS A 105 -15.43 16.61 -5.90
N LYS A 106 -15.53 15.32 -6.22
CA LYS A 106 -16.64 14.46 -5.77
C LYS A 106 -16.62 14.16 -4.28
N LEU A 107 -15.46 13.97 -3.66
CA LEU A 107 -15.38 13.81 -2.20
C LEU A 107 -15.92 15.03 -1.46
N VAL A 108 -15.65 16.24 -1.98
CA VAL A 108 -16.18 17.49 -1.41
C VAL A 108 -17.68 17.63 -1.68
N GLN A 109 -18.13 17.42 -2.92
CA GLN A 109 -19.53 17.59 -3.31
C GLN A 109 -20.45 16.51 -2.73
N GLY A 110 -19.95 15.28 -2.58
CA GLY A 110 -20.67 14.14 -2.02
C GLY A 110 -20.73 14.13 -0.49
N GLY A 111 -20.13 15.12 0.19
CA GLY A 111 -20.22 15.25 1.64
C GLY A 111 -19.50 14.14 2.40
N SER A 112 -18.31 13.75 1.93
CA SER A 112 -17.39 12.85 2.64
C SER A 112 -17.16 13.32 4.08
N THR A 113 -17.33 12.41 5.04
CA THR A 113 -17.07 12.62 6.47
C THR A 113 -15.58 12.75 6.73
N ILE A 114 -14.75 12.05 5.96
CA ILE A 114 -13.29 12.19 6.01
C ILE A 114 -12.89 13.54 5.42
N GLN A 115 -12.22 14.35 6.23
CA GLN A 115 -12.00 15.76 5.93
C GLN A 115 -10.75 15.99 5.09
N ASP A 116 -9.68 15.24 5.35
CA ASP A 116 -8.38 15.48 4.73
C ASP A 116 -8.17 14.66 3.45
N ARG A 117 -7.57 15.34 2.48
CA ARG A 117 -7.34 14.86 1.11
C ARG A 117 -5.91 15.23 0.76
N LEU A 118 -5.10 14.25 0.38
CA LEU A 118 -3.66 14.39 0.22
C LEU A 118 -3.26 13.97 -1.18
N PHE A 119 -2.55 14.82 -1.91
CA PHE A 119 -1.97 14.49 -3.20
C PHE A 119 -0.45 14.52 -3.12
N MET A 120 0.19 13.36 -3.24
CA MET A 120 1.64 13.23 -3.15
C MET A 120 2.28 13.11 -4.53
N TYR A 121 3.34 13.88 -4.76
CA TYR A 121 4.04 13.92 -6.04
C TYR A 121 5.52 14.30 -5.87
N PRO A 122 6.39 13.97 -6.83
CA PRO A 122 7.78 14.43 -6.84
C PRO A 122 7.88 15.96 -6.92
N GLN A 123 8.63 16.56 -6.01
CA GLN A 123 8.84 18.01 -5.94
C GLN A 123 9.45 18.58 -7.24
N GLU A 124 10.16 17.75 -8.00
CA GLU A 124 10.82 18.12 -9.25
C GLU A 124 9.82 18.59 -10.33
N TRP A 125 8.55 18.22 -10.23
CA TRP A 125 7.47 18.72 -11.10
C TRP A 125 7.27 20.24 -10.99
N ASP A 126 7.65 20.83 -9.85
CA ASP A 126 7.58 22.28 -9.63
C ASP A 126 8.84 23.01 -10.10
N LEU A 127 9.94 22.28 -10.30
CA LEU A 127 11.24 22.84 -10.66
C LEU A 127 11.50 22.82 -12.17
N ILE A 128 10.99 21.80 -12.85
CA ILE A 128 11.25 21.57 -14.28
C ILE A 128 9.93 21.66 -15.04
N MET A 129 9.87 22.61 -15.98
CA MET A 129 8.76 22.65 -16.94
C MET A 129 8.87 21.48 -17.90
N SER A 130 7.78 20.74 -18.08
CA SER A 130 7.71 19.70 -19.09
C SER A 130 7.83 20.31 -20.49
N THR A 131 8.42 19.60 -21.44
CA THR A 131 8.37 19.97 -22.85
C THR A 131 6.98 19.77 -23.45
N ASP A 132 6.15 18.97 -22.78
CA ASP A 132 4.77 18.70 -23.17
C ASP A 132 3.81 19.78 -22.61
N PRO A 133 3.16 20.58 -23.48
CA PRO A 133 2.23 21.61 -23.04
C PRO A 133 0.99 21.05 -22.34
N VAL A 134 0.58 19.81 -22.64
CA VAL A 134 -0.57 19.14 -22.03
C VAL A 134 -0.28 18.86 -20.55
N VAL A 135 0.93 18.36 -20.25
CA VAL A 135 1.41 18.14 -18.88
C VAL A 135 1.44 19.44 -18.09
N ASN A 136 2.01 20.51 -18.65
CA ASN A 136 2.07 21.80 -17.97
C ASN A 136 0.67 22.36 -17.65
N LYS A 137 -0.28 22.20 -18.58
CA LYS A 137 -1.66 22.63 -18.38
C LYS A 137 -2.39 21.77 -17.33
N ALA A 138 -2.17 20.45 -17.31
CA ALA A 138 -2.71 19.57 -16.27
C ALA A 138 -2.17 19.92 -14.88
N LEU A 139 -0.86 20.20 -14.75
CA LEU A 139 -0.24 20.67 -13.51
C LEU A 139 -0.80 22.03 -13.05
N ALA A 140 -1.13 22.93 -13.98
CA ALA A 140 -1.80 24.18 -13.65
C ALA A 140 -3.20 23.92 -13.08
N PHE A 141 -4.00 23.06 -13.71
CA PHE A 141 -5.31 22.66 -13.18
C PHE A 141 -5.21 22.02 -11.80
N LEU A 142 -4.20 21.17 -11.56
CA LEU A 142 -3.97 20.56 -10.25
C LEU A 142 -3.76 21.61 -9.14
N ARG A 143 -2.94 22.64 -9.41
CA ARG A 143 -2.64 23.73 -8.46
C ARG A 143 -3.84 24.65 -8.20
N GLU A 144 -4.72 24.82 -9.19
CA GLU A 144 -5.98 25.57 -9.02
C GLU A 144 -6.99 24.74 -8.24
N ALA A 145 -7.15 23.47 -8.61
CA ALA A 145 -8.04 22.52 -7.97
C ALA A 145 -7.71 22.28 -6.50
N SER A 146 -6.42 22.26 -6.11
CA SER A 146 -6.01 22.08 -4.72
C SER A 146 -6.57 23.18 -3.81
N LYS A 147 -6.61 24.42 -4.31
CA LYS A 147 -7.21 25.55 -3.60
C LYS A 147 -8.73 25.47 -3.59
N GLN A 148 -9.34 25.12 -4.72
CA GLN A 148 -10.78 25.05 -4.89
C GLN A 148 -11.42 23.94 -4.04
N TYR A 149 -10.86 22.74 -4.08
CA TYR A 149 -11.36 21.55 -3.39
C TYR A 149 -10.61 21.24 -2.08
N LYS A 150 -9.71 22.14 -1.66
CA LYS A 150 -9.02 22.12 -0.36
C LYS A 150 -8.32 20.79 -0.06
N PHE A 151 -7.57 20.27 -1.03
CA PHE A 151 -6.68 19.13 -0.81
C PHE A 151 -5.23 19.59 -0.74
N TRP A 152 -4.43 18.90 0.06
CA TRP A 152 -3.04 19.24 0.31
C TRP A 152 -2.15 18.66 -0.78
N LEU A 153 -1.32 19.52 -1.38
CA LEU A 153 -0.24 19.11 -2.26
C LEU A 153 0.97 18.77 -1.39
N LEU A 154 1.46 17.52 -1.48
CA LEU A 154 2.58 16.98 -0.73
C LEU A 154 3.76 16.71 -1.68
N PRO A 155 4.60 17.73 -1.97
CA PRO A 155 5.81 17.55 -2.75
C PRO A 155 6.83 16.74 -1.95
N ILE A 156 7.39 15.69 -2.56
CA ILE A 156 8.42 14.83 -1.99
C ILE A 156 9.70 14.99 -2.81
N ASP A 157 10.81 15.28 -2.14
CA ASP A 157 12.13 15.33 -2.76
C ASP A 157 12.57 13.93 -3.20
N MET A 158 12.68 13.73 -4.52
CA MET A 158 13.09 12.48 -5.15
C MET A 158 14.48 12.59 -5.80
N ASN A 159 15.20 13.69 -5.61
CA ASN A 159 16.50 13.94 -6.25
C ASN A 159 17.49 12.80 -6.01
N LEU A 160 17.57 12.27 -4.78
CA LEU A 160 18.46 11.15 -4.47
C LEU A 160 18.14 9.89 -5.28
N VAL A 161 16.87 9.63 -5.58
CA VAL A 161 16.45 8.48 -6.41
C VAL A 161 16.86 8.70 -7.86
N ILE A 162 16.66 9.92 -8.37
CA ILE A 162 16.99 10.33 -9.74
C ILE A 162 18.50 10.32 -9.98
N GLU A 163 19.29 10.91 -9.07
CA GLU A 163 20.75 10.99 -9.14
C GLU A 163 21.42 9.60 -9.13
N GLN A 164 20.82 8.66 -8.42
CA GLN A 164 21.29 7.27 -8.36
C GLN A 164 20.86 6.44 -9.57
N GLY A 165 20.13 7.03 -10.53
CA GLY A 165 19.66 6.35 -11.75
C GLY A 165 18.55 5.33 -11.49
N TYR A 166 17.88 5.39 -10.34
CA TYR A 166 16.76 4.51 -10.06
C TYR A 166 15.48 5.02 -10.72
N SER A 167 14.64 4.10 -11.17
CA SER A 167 13.30 4.44 -11.66
C SER A 167 12.46 5.10 -10.57
N LEU A 168 11.74 6.17 -10.94
CA LEU A 168 10.69 6.74 -10.11
C LEU A 168 9.48 5.81 -10.16
N THR A 169 9.03 5.36 -9.00
CA THR A 169 7.87 4.50 -8.88
C THR A 169 6.98 4.99 -7.75
N ASP A 170 5.68 4.75 -7.88
CA ASP A 170 4.68 5.05 -6.86
C ASP A 170 5.06 4.49 -5.49
N SER A 171 5.56 3.25 -5.46
CA SER A 171 6.01 2.60 -4.22
C SER A 171 7.20 3.31 -3.55
N LYS A 172 8.16 3.82 -4.32
CA LYS A 172 9.31 4.58 -3.79
C LYS A 172 8.89 5.97 -3.32
N LEU A 173 8.04 6.63 -4.10
CA LEU A 173 7.46 7.91 -3.71
C LEU A 173 6.73 7.79 -2.38
N LEU A 174 5.86 6.78 -2.26
CA LEU A 174 5.15 6.48 -1.03
C LEU A 174 6.12 6.23 0.12
N ARG A 175 7.14 5.37 -0.09
CA ARG A 175 8.14 5.01 0.93
C ARG A 175 8.90 6.21 1.48
N ILE A 176 9.28 7.16 0.63
CA ILE A 176 9.99 8.36 1.06
C ILE A 176 9.03 9.33 1.74
N GLY A 177 7.78 9.40 1.26
CA GLY A 177 6.74 10.29 1.77
C GLY A 177 6.02 9.83 3.05
N GLU A 178 6.21 8.59 3.52
CA GLU A 178 5.43 8.03 4.66
C GLU A 178 5.48 8.92 5.92
N LEU A 179 6.59 9.62 6.14
CA LEU A 179 6.76 10.52 7.29
C LEU A 179 5.75 11.68 7.32
N GLN A 180 5.20 12.08 6.17
CA GLN A 180 4.17 13.12 6.10
C GLN A 180 2.86 12.70 6.76
N PHE A 181 2.67 11.39 7.03
CA PHE A 181 1.42 10.85 7.54
C PHE A 181 1.37 10.70 9.07
N MET A 182 2.37 11.16 9.81
CA MET A 182 2.41 11.03 11.28
C MET A 182 1.26 11.72 12.02
N ALA A 183 0.58 12.68 11.39
CA ALA A 183 -0.58 13.37 11.98
C ALA A 183 -1.89 12.58 11.88
N TYR A 184 -1.90 11.49 11.09
CA TYR A 184 -3.07 10.69 10.79
C TYR A 184 -3.01 9.34 11.50
N ASP A 185 -4.15 8.91 12.03
CA ASP A 185 -4.30 7.57 12.59
C ASP A 185 -4.27 6.52 11.47
N SER A 186 -4.86 6.86 10.33
CA SER A 186 -4.79 6.06 9.11
C SER A 186 -5.01 6.91 7.85
N VAL A 187 -4.32 6.54 6.78
CA VAL A 187 -4.44 7.14 5.45
C VAL A 187 -4.84 6.06 4.46
N LEU A 188 -5.92 6.26 3.70
CA LEU A 188 -6.36 5.34 2.66
C LEU A 188 -5.89 5.83 1.30
N TYR A 189 -4.92 5.11 0.75
CA TYR A 189 -4.52 5.24 -0.64
C TYR A 189 -5.53 4.56 -1.55
N LEU A 190 -5.90 5.28 -2.60
CA LEU A 190 -6.70 4.78 -3.71
C LEU A 190 -5.88 4.96 -4.99
N ARG A 191 -5.82 3.95 -5.85
CA ARG A 191 -5.12 4.04 -7.13
C ARG A 191 -5.82 5.02 -8.07
N THR A 192 -5.03 5.84 -8.75
CA THR A 192 -5.43 6.62 -9.93
C THR A 192 -4.90 5.94 -11.20
N PRO A 193 -5.62 6.00 -12.33
CA PRO A 193 -6.90 6.66 -12.53
C PRO A 193 -8.05 5.89 -11.87
N GLY A 194 -9.07 6.62 -11.46
CA GLY A 194 -10.26 6.06 -10.84
C GLY A 194 -11.43 7.03 -10.75
N LEU A 195 -12.61 6.45 -10.55
CA LEU A 195 -13.91 7.10 -10.53
C LEU A 195 -14.57 6.87 -9.18
N LEU A 196 -14.91 7.96 -8.50
CA LEU A 196 -15.75 7.92 -7.30
C LEU A 196 -17.23 7.92 -7.70
N LEU A 197 -17.96 6.89 -7.31
CA LEU A 197 -19.40 6.79 -7.53
C LEU A 197 -20.19 7.32 -6.32
N ASP A 198 -19.73 7.02 -5.11
CA ASP A 198 -20.37 7.47 -3.87
C ASP A 198 -19.33 7.77 -2.78
N ALA A 199 -19.28 9.02 -2.32
CA ALA A 199 -18.33 9.48 -1.31
C ALA A 199 -18.63 8.91 0.09
N GLN A 200 -19.91 8.86 0.48
CA GLN A 200 -20.32 8.39 1.81
C GLN A 200 -20.19 6.88 1.91
N GLU A 201 -20.46 6.17 0.82
CA GLU A 201 -20.22 4.73 0.77
C GLU A 201 -18.72 4.41 0.85
N LEU A 202 -17.86 5.22 0.22
CA LEU A 202 -16.40 5.05 0.31
C LEU A 202 -15.88 5.32 1.72
N ASP A 203 -16.43 6.30 2.45
CA ASP A 203 -16.07 6.58 3.85
C ASP A 203 -16.20 5.32 4.72
N LYS A 204 -17.18 4.45 4.41
CA LYS A 204 -17.40 3.21 5.18
C LYS A 204 -16.17 2.30 5.18
N MET A 205 -15.30 2.36 4.17
CA MET A 205 -14.06 1.57 4.17
C MET A 205 -13.21 1.85 5.41
N ILE A 206 -13.08 3.11 5.82
CA ILE A 206 -12.33 3.48 7.01
C ILE A 206 -13.23 3.50 8.23
N LEU A 207 -14.49 3.95 8.11
CA LEU A 207 -15.30 4.30 9.27
C LEU A 207 -16.05 3.13 9.91
N THR A 208 -16.34 2.04 9.18
CA THR A 208 -17.27 0.98 9.66
C THR A 208 -16.60 -0.31 10.12
N ARG A 209 -15.32 -0.52 9.80
CA ARG A 209 -14.58 -1.74 10.15
C ARG A 209 -13.41 -1.41 11.09
N PRO A 210 -13.06 -2.26 12.07
CA PRO A 210 -11.93 -2.01 12.95
C PRO A 210 -10.65 -1.75 12.15
N LEU A 211 -9.88 -0.73 12.54
CA LEU A 211 -8.61 -0.38 11.88
C LEU A 211 -7.42 -0.96 12.65
N PRO A 212 -6.40 -1.49 11.98
CA PRO A 212 -5.19 -1.97 12.66
C PRO A 212 -4.45 -0.86 13.41
N MET A 213 -4.41 0.35 12.82
CA MET A 213 -3.66 1.52 13.29
C MET A 213 -2.28 1.14 13.89
N LYS A 214 -1.87 1.81 14.97
CA LYS A 214 -0.69 1.45 15.76
C LYS A 214 -0.81 0.06 16.36
N TYR A 215 0.31 -0.67 16.33
CA TYR A 215 0.44 -1.95 17.02
C TYR A 215 0.27 -1.78 18.54
N GLU A 216 -0.69 -2.50 19.10
CA GLU A 216 -1.02 -2.50 20.51
C GLU A 216 -1.32 -3.93 20.96
N PRO A 217 -0.45 -4.59 21.75
CA PRO A 217 -0.64 -6.00 22.12
C PRO A 217 -1.98 -6.32 22.80
N LYS A 218 -2.58 -5.33 23.47
CA LYS A 218 -3.87 -5.46 24.15
C LYS A 218 -5.07 -5.36 23.22
N ARG A 219 -4.86 -4.96 21.97
CA ARG A 219 -5.89 -4.63 21.00
C ARG A 219 -5.78 -5.56 19.80
N GLN A 220 -6.71 -6.51 19.70
CA GLN A 220 -6.63 -7.64 18.78
C GLN A 220 -6.53 -7.20 17.32
N GLU A 221 -7.33 -6.24 16.92
CA GLU A 221 -7.39 -5.68 15.57
C GLU A 221 -6.05 -5.06 15.12
N SER A 222 -5.14 -4.72 16.04
CA SER A 222 -3.83 -4.17 15.69
C SER A 222 -2.84 -5.19 15.13
N TYR A 223 -3.06 -6.48 15.41
CA TYR A 223 -2.21 -7.59 14.95
C TYR A 223 -2.97 -8.70 14.23
N ARG A 224 -4.29 -8.76 14.40
CA ARG A 224 -5.17 -9.71 13.74
C ARG A 224 -6.49 -9.02 13.38
N ASN A 225 -6.54 -8.44 12.19
CA ASN A 225 -7.70 -7.74 11.66
C ASN A 225 -8.37 -8.57 10.57
N ALA A 226 -9.70 -8.69 10.63
CA ALA A 226 -10.45 -9.45 9.62
C ALA A 226 -10.60 -8.67 8.30
N ALA A 227 -10.77 -7.34 8.39
CA ALA A 227 -11.00 -6.46 7.24
C ALA A 227 -9.71 -6.01 6.56
N TRP A 228 -8.61 -5.91 7.31
CA TRP A 228 -7.36 -5.36 6.83
C TRP A 228 -6.21 -6.37 6.96
N ILE A 229 -5.74 -6.85 5.81
CA ILE A 229 -4.69 -7.87 5.74
C ILE A 229 -3.34 -7.15 5.67
N GLY A 230 -2.44 -7.43 6.62
CA GLY A 230 -1.10 -6.87 6.64
C GLY A 230 -0.31 -7.21 5.38
N MET A 231 0.15 -6.20 4.67
CA MET A 231 0.94 -6.33 3.45
C MET A 231 2.03 -5.27 3.44
N PRO A 232 3.28 -5.58 3.83
CA PRO A 232 4.37 -4.62 3.89
C PRO A 232 4.68 -3.99 2.53
N LEU A 233 4.99 -2.69 2.50
CA LEU A 233 5.42 -2.01 1.28
C LEU A 233 6.82 -2.49 0.85
N ARG A 234 6.94 -3.02 -0.37
CA ARG A 234 8.21 -3.50 -0.94
C ARG A 234 8.75 -2.59 -2.04
N ALA A 235 9.03 -1.33 -1.69
CA ALA A 235 9.41 -0.29 -2.66
C ALA A 235 10.68 -0.57 -3.50
N HIS A 236 11.55 -1.49 -3.07
CA HIS A 236 12.75 -1.85 -3.83
C HIS A 236 12.45 -2.82 -4.97
N ASP A 237 11.45 -3.69 -4.80
CA ASP A 237 11.17 -4.81 -5.70
C ASP A 237 9.87 -4.59 -6.50
N GLU A 238 8.92 -3.84 -5.93
CA GLU A 238 7.59 -3.64 -6.49
C GLU A 238 7.42 -2.20 -6.92
N ALA A 239 7.13 -1.95 -8.21
CA ALA A 239 6.91 -0.60 -8.72
C ALA A 239 5.52 -0.05 -8.38
N LYS A 240 4.51 -0.93 -8.38
CA LYS A 240 3.09 -0.57 -8.22
C LYS A 240 2.60 -0.90 -6.81
N ILE A 241 1.76 -0.03 -6.26
CA ILE A 241 1.07 -0.24 -5.00
C ILE A 241 -0.25 -0.99 -5.27
N PRO A 242 -0.73 -1.85 -4.36
CA PRO A 242 -2.08 -2.41 -4.43
C PRO A 242 -3.15 -1.31 -4.67
N PRO A 243 -4.24 -1.59 -5.40
CA PRO A 243 -5.20 -0.55 -5.80
C PRO A 243 -5.85 0.21 -4.65
N VAL A 244 -5.96 -0.44 -3.49
CA VAL A 244 -6.46 0.13 -2.24
C VAL A 244 -5.50 -0.28 -1.15
N TYR A 245 -4.99 0.69 -0.40
CA TYR A 245 -3.95 0.45 0.58
C TYR A 245 -4.14 1.35 1.79
N LEU A 246 -4.24 0.76 2.97
CA LEU A 246 -4.38 1.48 4.23
C LEU A 246 -3.00 1.61 4.88
N LEU A 247 -2.61 2.84 5.20
CA LEU A 247 -1.35 3.17 5.84
C LEU A 247 -1.59 3.70 7.23
N SER A 248 -0.75 3.29 8.18
CA SER A 248 -0.68 3.88 9.52
C SER A 248 0.79 4.09 9.87
N VAL A 249 1.14 5.31 10.25
CA VAL A 249 2.53 5.69 10.51
C VAL A 249 2.67 6.07 11.97
N ASN A 250 3.57 5.39 12.67
CA ASN A 250 3.72 5.51 14.10
C ASN A 250 5.19 5.59 14.51
N THR A 251 5.45 6.24 15.64
CA THR A 251 6.78 6.23 16.26
C THR A 251 6.86 5.12 17.31
N MET A 252 7.74 4.16 17.09
CA MET A 252 8.06 3.09 18.04
C MET A 252 9.54 3.14 18.43
N ARG A 253 9.82 3.34 19.72
CA ARG A 253 11.20 3.27 20.29
C ARG A 253 12.22 4.11 19.48
N ASN A 254 11.86 5.36 19.17
CA ASN A 254 12.65 6.30 18.35
C ASN A 254 12.85 5.90 16.87
N ARG A 255 12.04 4.99 16.34
CA ARG A 255 11.98 4.68 14.91
C ARG A 255 10.59 4.94 14.39
N VAL A 256 10.48 5.41 13.15
CA VAL A 256 9.21 5.49 12.44
C VAL A 256 8.92 4.13 11.83
N GLU A 257 7.75 3.59 12.13
CA GLU A 257 7.21 2.37 11.55
C GLU A 257 5.95 2.73 10.77
N ALA A 258 5.99 2.51 9.45
CA ALA A 258 4.82 2.50 8.60
C ALA A 258 4.30 1.07 8.51
N ARG A 259 3.03 0.88 8.86
CA ARG A 259 2.31 -0.38 8.71
C ARG A 259 1.27 -0.21 7.63
N THR A 260 1.20 -1.19 6.75
CA THR A 260 0.43 -1.11 5.52
C THR A 260 -0.44 -2.36 5.35
N HIS A 261 -1.66 -2.17 4.84
CA HIS A 261 -2.67 -3.22 4.76
C HIS A 261 -3.47 -3.11 3.46
N VAL A 262 -3.96 -4.23 2.97
CA VAL A 262 -4.93 -4.30 1.87
C VAL A 262 -6.30 -4.71 2.41
N PRO A 263 -7.40 -4.26 1.80
CA PRO A 263 -8.72 -4.70 2.20
C PRO A 263 -8.90 -6.20 1.93
N ASN A 264 -9.59 -6.90 2.82
CA ASN A 264 -9.99 -8.27 2.62
C ASN A 264 -11.18 -8.32 1.66
N VAL A 265 -10.89 -8.54 0.37
CA VAL A 265 -11.89 -8.59 -0.70
C VAL A 265 -12.90 -9.73 -0.56
N ALA A 266 -12.61 -10.74 0.26
CA ALA A 266 -13.54 -11.84 0.53
C ALA A 266 -14.65 -11.45 1.53
N LEU A 267 -14.50 -10.33 2.25
CA LEU A 267 -15.55 -9.83 3.13
C LEU A 267 -16.64 -9.15 2.31
N ARG A 268 -17.84 -9.75 2.35
CA ARG A 268 -19.01 -9.27 1.64
C ARG A 268 -19.35 -7.84 2.03
N GLY A 269 -19.64 -6.99 1.04
CA GLY A 269 -20.01 -5.59 1.28
C GLY A 269 -18.85 -4.67 1.68
N PHE A 270 -17.67 -5.22 2.04
CA PHE A 270 -16.45 -4.44 2.28
C PHE A 270 -15.51 -4.48 1.08
N GLY A 271 -15.23 -5.68 0.57
CA GLY A 271 -14.44 -5.88 -0.65
C GLY A 271 -15.04 -5.24 -1.89
N ASP A 272 -16.37 -5.09 -1.90
CA ASP A 272 -17.13 -4.53 -3.03
C ASP A 272 -17.11 -2.99 -3.05
N LEU A 273 -16.63 -2.32 -1.99
CA LEU A 273 -16.60 -0.85 -1.90
C LEU A 273 -15.63 -0.24 -2.91
N ALA A 274 -14.56 -0.94 -3.25
CA ALA A 274 -13.59 -0.50 -4.24
C ALA A 274 -13.33 -1.63 -5.24
N ALA A 275 -13.59 -1.34 -6.51
CA ALA A 275 -13.68 -2.35 -7.55
C ALA A 275 -12.74 -2.05 -8.73
N GLY A 276 -12.16 -3.11 -9.28
CA GLY A 276 -11.36 -3.04 -10.50
C GLY A 276 -12.17 -3.36 -11.76
N PRO A 277 -11.50 -3.41 -12.93
CA PRO A 277 -12.16 -3.63 -14.22
C PRO A 277 -12.88 -4.99 -14.34
N ASN A 278 -12.43 -6.02 -13.59
CA ASN A 278 -13.05 -7.35 -13.60
C ASN A 278 -14.20 -7.50 -12.60
N PHE A 279 -14.69 -6.39 -12.01
CA PHE A 279 -15.76 -6.45 -11.03
C PHE A 279 -17.07 -6.90 -11.66
N VAL A 280 -17.61 -8.00 -11.13
CA VAL A 280 -18.95 -8.48 -11.45
C VAL A 280 -19.87 -8.12 -10.30
N LYS A 281 -20.94 -7.40 -10.62
CA LYS A 281 -21.92 -6.93 -9.65
C LYS A 281 -22.66 -8.11 -9.01
N VAL A 282 -22.28 -8.50 -7.79
CA VAL A 282 -22.87 -9.66 -7.07
C VAL A 282 -24.13 -9.27 -6.29
N THR A 283 -24.15 -8.09 -5.67
CA THR A 283 -25.16 -7.68 -4.67
C THR A 283 -26.18 -6.66 -5.17
N GLY A 284 -26.17 -6.32 -6.46
CA GLY A 284 -27.06 -5.28 -7.00
C GLY A 284 -26.68 -3.84 -6.63
N LYS A 285 -25.69 -3.64 -5.74
CA LYS A 285 -25.09 -2.33 -5.43
C LYS A 285 -23.88 -2.04 -6.31
N ASN A 286 -23.70 -0.77 -6.65
CA ASN A 286 -22.48 -0.32 -7.33
C ASN A 286 -21.35 -0.20 -6.29
N PRO A 287 -20.08 -0.36 -6.69
CA PRO A 287 -18.97 -0.03 -5.83
C PRO A 287 -18.98 1.46 -5.50
N ALA A 288 -18.34 1.84 -4.39
CA ALA A 288 -18.16 3.24 -4.05
C ALA A 288 -17.07 3.88 -4.92
N TYR A 289 -16.00 3.15 -5.21
CA TYR A 289 -14.88 3.59 -6.03
C TYR A 289 -14.52 2.55 -7.09
N VAL A 290 -14.20 3.01 -8.30
CA VAL A 290 -13.71 2.16 -9.40
C VAL A 290 -12.32 2.62 -9.79
N PHE A 291 -11.33 1.73 -9.73
CA PHE A 291 -10.00 2.02 -10.26
C PHE A 291 -9.83 1.38 -11.64
N PHE A 292 -9.03 2.04 -12.47
CA PHE A 292 -8.72 1.55 -13.81
C PHE A 292 -7.30 0.98 -13.83
N ASP A 293 -7.09 0.00 -14.72
CA ASP A 293 -5.77 -0.53 -15.02
C ASP A 293 -5.20 0.16 -16.28
N TRP A 294 -3.89 0.09 -16.39
CA TRP A 294 -3.14 0.57 -17.53
C TRP A 294 -2.87 -0.58 -18.49
N ASP A 295 -3.02 -0.34 -19.79
CA ASP A 295 -2.57 -1.27 -20.82
C ASP A 295 -1.04 -1.23 -20.99
N GLU A 296 -0.52 -2.05 -21.90
CA GLU A 296 0.92 -2.15 -22.18
C GLU A 296 1.50 -0.86 -22.76
N ASP A 297 0.67 -0.04 -23.40
CA ASP A 297 1.03 1.25 -23.98
C ASP A 297 0.96 2.39 -22.94
N GLY A 298 0.61 2.09 -21.69
CA GLY A 298 0.48 3.07 -20.63
C GLY A 298 -0.77 3.93 -20.75
N ARG A 299 -1.78 3.47 -21.48
CA ARG A 299 -3.11 4.10 -21.57
C ARG A 299 -4.09 3.39 -20.67
N ILE A 300 -5.20 4.06 -20.36
CA ILE A 300 -6.24 3.50 -19.50
C ILE A 300 -6.99 2.42 -20.27
N GLN A 301 -7.05 1.23 -19.70
CA GLN A 301 -7.70 0.08 -20.33
C GLN A 301 -9.21 0.34 -20.50
N GLN A 302 -9.65 0.35 -21.76
CA GLN A 302 -11.04 0.67 -22.15
C GLN A 302 -11.94 -0.58 -22.15
N ASP A 303 -11.40 -1.73 -22.54
CA ASP A 303 -12.18 -2.93 -22.80
C ASP A 303 -12.86 -3.47 -21.54
N ASN A 304 -14.13 -3.87 -21.68
CA ASN A 304 -14.99 -4.44 -20.64
C ASN A 304 -15.22 -3.56 -19.39
N ASN A 305 -14.98 -2.25 -19.46
CA ASN A 305 -15.22 -1.37 -18.32
C ASN A 305 -16.49 -0.51 -18.49
N THR A 306 -17.54 -0.86 -17.76
CA THR A 306 -18.85 -0.16 -17.80
C THR A 306 -18.77 1.30 -17.34
N TYR A 307 -17.74 1.68 -16.59
CA TYR A 307 -17.60 3.02 -15.99
C TYR A 307 -16.65 3.94 -16.73
N TYR A 308 -16.02 3.48 -17.83
CA TYR A 308 -15.03 4.25 -18.56
C TYR A 308 -15.60 5.54 -19.15
N GLU A 309 -16.75 5.48 -19.83
CA GLU A 309 -17.39 6.66 -20.44
C GLU A 309 -17.74 7.72 -19.40
N GLN A 310 -18.28 7.29 -18.25
CA GLN A 310 -18.59 8.18 -17.15
C GLN A 310 -17.33 8.85 -16.60
N TRP A 311 -16.26 8.07 -16.40
CA TRP A 311 -14.97 8.61 -15.99
C TRP A 311 -14.42 9.66 -16.97
N THR A 312 -14.46 9.38 -18.28
CA THR A 312 -14.01 10.32 -19.30
C THR A 312 -14.79 11.64 -19.27
N GLN A 313 -16.12 11.56 -19.08
CA GLN A 313 -16.96 12.74 -18.96
C GLN A 313 -16.54 13.60 -17.74
N GLU A 314 -16.40 12.98 -16.56
CA GLU A 314 -16.06 13.70 -15.33
C GLU A 314 -14.66 14.31 -15.35
N VAL A 315 -13.72 13.60 -15.97
CA VAL A 315 -12.37 14.11 -16.21
C VAL A 315 -12.39 15.30 -17.17
N GLY A 316 -13.19 15.24 -18.24
CA GLY A 316 -13.36 16.35 -19.19
C GLY A 316 -13.97 17.61 -18.56
N GLU A 317 -14.82 17.45 -17.55
CA GLU A 317 -15.40 18.58 -16.81
C GLU A 317 -14.40 19.32 -15.94
N VAL A 318 -13.43 18.61 -15.34
CA VAL A 318 -12.43 19.24 -14.46
C VAL A 318 -11.21 19.77 -15.21
N CYS A 319 -10.91 19.17 -16.37
CA CYS A 319 -9.76 19.49 -17.20
C CYS A 319 -10.21 19.96 -18.59
N VAL A 320 -10.97 21.06 -18.62
CA VAL A 320 -11.63 21.53 -19.84
C VAL A 320 -10.62 21.91 -20.94
N GLY A 321 -10.86 21.35 -22.13
CA GLY A 321 -10.04 21.62 -23.32
C GLY A 321 -8.64 21.03 -23.25
N LEU A 322 -8.44 19.96 -22.48
CA LEU A 322 -7.30 19.05 -22.61
C LEU A 322 -7.70 17.85 -23.48
N ASP A 323 -6.87 17.51 -24.45
CA ASP A 323 -6.98 16.23 -25.16
C ASP A 323 -6.19 15.17 -24.39
N LEU A 324 -6.91 14.18 -23.88
CA LEU A 324 -6.36 13.11 -23.05
C LEU A 324 -6.29 11.77 -23.78
N SER A 325 -6.60 11.73 -25.08
CA SER A 325 -6.66 10.50 -25.88
C SER A 325 -5.32 9.74 -25.97
N HIS A 326 -4.21 10.42 -25.66
CA HIS A 326 -2.86 9.87 -25.68
C HIS A 326 -2.33 9.46 -24.29
N TYR A 327 -3.12 9.59 -23.21
CA TYR A 327 -2.66 9.46 -21.83
C TYR A 327 -3.44 8.47 -20.97
#